data_AF-A0A4R2IPY3-F1
#
_entry.id   AF-A0A4R2IPY3-F1
#
_cell.length_a   1.000
_cell.length_b   1.000
_cell.length_c   1.000
_cell.angle_alpha   90.00
_cell.angle_beta   90.00
_cell.angle_gamma   90.00
#
_symmetry.space_group_name_H-M   'P 1'
#
loop_
_entity.id
_entity.type
_entity.pdbx_description
1 polymer ?
#
loop_
_entity_poly.entity_id
_entity_poly.type
_entity_poly.pdbx_seq_one_letter_code
_entity_poly.pdbx_strand_id
1 'polypeptide(L)'
;MRGLVITQPGGGHQVTADTATPTATIVSSASVRDTTTPSIPDRAACCAHRTAWDTAVPDDAYLSDAYDYVPDDLHYPTDAEVPGGPLVLTEQEWLDAELDDALGGSRWSRVDEFEWQEWHGVEQDEAERALLALGAPAWLSLPPGGALAAALEDTRPRAMSPIALIELLKAATRMAGWAEALKTEAMASFYRQRQAEHAESPRPTQLDTKGRPIDPERSWHAEIALALGLSPTTVARHVTTALRLTTTLRATHTALKCGALTWGKALAISEATADLPDDAAHAVEAHVLKRAAAQSHKNLLESLRRQIAKHRVREDTHDHRAAVAERTCKIVPLPNGMAGLWIVHTADK
;
A
#
# COMPACT_ATOMS: atom_id res chain seq x y z
N MET A 1 -56.54 27.39 -36.78
CA MET A 1 -57.23 26.35 -35.99
C MET A 1 -56.22 25.79 -34.99
N ARG A 2 -56.55 25.89 -33.68
CA ARG A 2 -56.12 25.07 -32.51
C ARG A 2 -54.66 24.60 -32.48
N GLY A 3 -53.77 25.01 -31.56
CA GLY A 3 -53.95 25.29 -30.14
C GLY A 3 -53.26 24.18 -29.34
N LEU A 4 -52.22 24.51 -28.57
CA LEU A 4 -51.76 23.70 -27.44
C LEU A 4 -51.04 24.60 -26.43
N VAL A 5 -51.70 24.72 -25.28
CA VAL A 5 -51.26 25.38 -24.05
C VAL A 5 -50.81 24.28 -23.11
N ILE A 6 -49.61 24.41 -22.51
CA ILE A 6 -49.34 23.83 -21.20
C ILE A 6 -48.64 24.89 -20.33
N THR A 7 -49.41 25.27 -19.33
CA THR A 7 -49.19 26.06 -18.12
C THR A 7 -47.83 25.92 -17.40
N GLN A 8 -47.23 27.06 -17.07
CA GLN A 8 -46.37 27.25 -15.90
C GLN A 8 -47.22 27.48 -14.64
N PRO A 9 -46.75 27.08 -13.44
CA PRO A 9 -47.16 27.70 -12.20
C PRO A 9 -46.09 28.71 -11.74
N GLY A 10 -46.50 29.96 -11.61
CA GLY A 10 -45.71 31.02 -11.00
C GLY A 10 -45.71 30.95 -9.47
N GLY A 11 -44.69 31.55 -8.87
CA GLY A 11 -44.61 31.92 -7.47
C GLY A 11 -43.64 33.09 -7.37
N GLY A 12 -44.19 34.31 -7.35
CA GLY A 12 -43.42 35.54 -7.39
C GLY A 12 -42.83 35.89 -6.03
N HIS A 13 -41.54 36.22 -6.02
CA HIS A 13 -40.94 37.13 -5.05
C HIS A 13 -39.94 38.02 -5.80
N GLN A 14 -40.21 39.33 -5.82
CA GLN A 14 -39.21 40.33 -6.17
C GLN A 14 -38.22 40.43 -5.02
N VAL A 15 -36.96 40.09 -5.27
CA VAL A 15 -35.84 40.46 -4.39
C VAL A 15 -35.16 41.66 -5.04
N THR A 16 -35.19 42.78 -4.33
CA THR A 16 -34.50 44.02 -4.66
C THR A 16 -32.99 43.78 -4.69
N ALA A 17 -32.36 44.14 -5.82
CA ALA A 17 -30.91 44.14 -5.97
C ALA A 17 -30.33 45.35 -5.25
N ASP A 18 -29.98 45.19 -3.96
CA ASP A 18 -29.11 46.14 -3.29
C ASP A 18 -27.67 45.91 -3.75
N THR A 19 -27.11 46.99 -4.30
CA THR A 19 -25.75 47.08 -4.79
C THR A 19 -24.84 47.28 -3.57
N ALA A 20 -24.19 46.21 -3.11
CA ALA A 20 -23.18 46.29 -2.06
C ALA A 20 -21.82 45.89 -2.63
N THR A 21 -21.01 46.90 -2.90
CA THR A 21 -19.59 46.82 -3.24
C THR A 21 -18.81 46.11 -2.13
N PRO A 22 -18.00 45.08 -2.39
CA PRO A 22 -17.03 44.61 -1.41
C PRO A 22 -15.75 45.45 -1.52
N THR A 23 -15.63 46.46 -0.67
CA THR A 23 -14.32 47.03 -0.30
C THR A 23 -13.92 46.42 1.04
N ALA A 24 -13.06 45.41 1.00
CA ALA A 24 -12.34 44.95 2.18
C ALA A 24 -10.88 44.70 1.79
N THR A 25 -10.11 45.76 1.91
CA THR A 25 -8.65 45.79 1.95
C THR A 25 -8.18 44.89 3.10
N ILE A 26 -7.46 43.81 2.78
CA ILE A 26 -6.70 43.04 3.78
C ILE A 26 -5.49 43.90 4.16
N VAL A 27 -5.60 44.61 5.29
CA VAL A 27 -4.45 45.20 5.97
C VAL A 27 -3.85 44.11 6.84
N SER A 28 -2.71 43.57 6.39
CA SER A 28 -1.86 42.71 7.21
C SER A 28 -1.12 43.59 8.22
N SER A 29 -1.44 43.46 9.50
CA SER A 29 -0.70 44.12 10.57
C SER A 29 -0.63 43.29 11.85
N ALA A 30 0.56 43.38 12.46
CA ALA A 30 1.02 42.91 13.76
C ALA A 30 1.31 41.40 13.88
N SER A 31 2.58 40.98 13.96
CA SER A 31 3.61 41.24 15.00
C SER A 31 3.38 40.45 16.30
N VAL A 32 4.24 39.44 16.45
CA VAL A 32 4.92 38.97 17.68
C VAL A 32 4.05 38.68 18.91
N ARG A 33 3.93 37.39 19.23
CA ARG A 33 4.04 36.91 20.62
C ARG A 33 4.99 35.73 20.72
N ASP A 34 6.07 36.02 21.40
CA ASP A 34 7.06 35.15 22.00
C ASP A 34 6.39 34.14 22.96
N THR A 35 6.63 32.85 22.76
CA THR A 35 6.38 31.78 23.75
C THR A 35 7.29 30.58 23.45
N THR A 36 8.51 30.66 23.97
CA THR A 36 9.23 29.57 24.66
C THR A 36 8.94 28.12 24.22
N THR A 37 9.67 27.64 23.21
CA THR A 37 9.83 26.21 22.91
C THR A 37 10.92 25.63 23.84
N PRO A 38 10.71 24.51 24.55
CA PRO A 38 11.80 23.86 25.27
C PRO A 38 12.76 23.20 24.26
N SER A 39 14.01 23.63 24.29
CA SER A 39 15.11 23.08 23.53
C SER A 39 15.36 21.61 23.92
N ILE A 40 15.22 20.70 22.96
CA ILE A 40 15.75 19.34 23.03
C ILE A 40 17.28 19.44 22.91
N PRO A 41 18.08 18.81 23.79
CA PRO A 41 19.52 18.97 23.76
C PRO A 41 20.12 18.34 22.50
N ASP A 42 20.93 19.17 21.86
CA ASP A 42 21.78 18.91 20.71
C ASP A 42 22.64 17.65 20.94
N ARG A 43 22.26 16.54 20.32
CA ARG A 43 23.03 15.29 20.37
C ARG A 43 24.00 15.32 19.20
N ALA A 44 25.11 16.03 19.41
CA ALA A 44 26.25 16.04 18.50
C ALA A 44 26.66 14.61 18.15
N ALA A 45 26.33 14.17 16.94
CA ALA A 45 26.85 12.96 16.35
C ALA A 45 28.33 13.19 16.02
N CYS A 46 29.22 12.74 16.90
CA CYS A 46 30.64 12.61 16.58
C CYS A 46 30.83 11.43 15.62
N CYS A 47 30.49 11.63 14.34
CA CYS A 47 30.83 10.69 13.29
C CYS A 47 32.28 10.95 12.87
N ALA A 48 33.20 10.09 13.31
CA ALA A 48 34.58 10.10 12.85
C ALA A 48 34.63 9.60 11.39
N HIS A 49 34.79 10.52 10.45
CA HIS A 49 35.22 10.22 9.08
C HIS A 49 36.60 9.56 9.11
N ARG A 50 36.77 8.41 8.45
CA ARG A 50 38.12 7.94 8.04
C ARG A 50 38.34 8.29 6.57
N THR A 51 39.18 9.29 6.33
CA THR A 51 39.85 9.51 5.04
C THR A 51 41.05 8.59 4.94
N ALA A 52 41.30 8.08 3.73
CA ALA A 52 42.38 7.17 3.42
C ALA A 52 43.76 7.87 3.33
N TRP A 53 44.80 7.10 3.73
CA TRP A 53 46.24 7.21 3.44
C TRP A 53 47.18 8.07 4.32
N ASP A 54 48.38 7.48 4.47
CA ASP A 54 49.70 7.97 4.91
C ASP A 54 50.05 8.05 6.41
N THR A 55 50.81 7.04 6.87
CA THR A 55 52.22 7.30 7.26
C THR A 55 53.08 6.03 7.14
N ALA A 56 54.20 6.18 6.43
CA ALA A 56 55.24 5.18 6.23
C ALA A 56 56.02 4.86 7.51
N VAL A 57 56.39 3.58 7.70
CA VAL A 57 57.56 3.13 8.48
C VAL A 57 58.17 1.90 7.76
N PRO A 58 59.51 1.75 7.69
CA PRO A 58 60.19 0.91 6.69
C PRO A 58 60.59 -0.50 7.19
N ASP A 59 60.81 -1.37 6.19
CA ASP A 59 61.60 -2.62 6.08
C ASP A 59 62.06 -3.38 7.35
N ASP A 60 61.68 -4.66 7.35
CA ASP A 60 62.44 -5.84 7.76
C ASP A 60 63.36 -5.72 9.00
N ALA A 61 62.77 -5.98 10.17
CA ALA A 61 63.50 -6.53 11.31
C ALA A 61 62.64 -7.59 12.00
N TYR A 62 63.10 -8.84 11.91
CA TYR A 62 62.65 -10.04 12.63
C TYR A 62 62.01 -9.73 14.00
N LEU A 63 60.69 -9.93 14.12
CA LEU A 63 59.98 -9.93 15.40
C LEU A 63 59.38 -11.31 15.65
N SER A 64 59.83 -11.86 16.79
CA SER A 64 59.47 -13.12 17.43
C SER A 64 57.96 -13.32 17.63
N ASP A 65 57.54 -14.59 17.67
CA ASP A 65 56.22 -15.14 18.05
C ASP A 65 55.74 -14.76 19.49
N ALA A 66 55.81 -13.49 19.87
CA ALA A 66 55.53 -13.01 21.22
C ALA A 66 54.48 -11.89 21.30
N TYR A 67 53.75 -11.61 20.21
CA TYR A 67 52.70 -10.58 20.18
C TYR A 67 51.34 -11.06 19.64
N ASP A 68 50.98 -12.32 19.88
CA ASP A 68 49.62 -12.84 19.60
C ASP A 68 48.82 -13.14 20.88
N TYR A 69 49.15 -12.45 21.98
CA TYR A 69 48.31 -12.44 23.18
C TYR A 69 47.50 -11.15 23.23
N VAL A 70 46.28 -11.19 22.70
CA VAL A 70 45.23 -10.22 23.04
C VAL A 70 44.58 -10.74 24.33
N PRO A 71 44.67 -10.01 25.45
CA PRO A 71 44.00 -10.39 26.69
C PRO A 71 42.48 -10.56 26.47
N ASP A 72 41.86 -11.62 26.98
CA ASP A 72 40.41 -11.91 26.87
C ASP A 72 39.50 -10.78 27.42
N ASP A 73 40.09 -9.83 28.15
CA ASP A 73 39.46 -8.67 28.79
C ASP A 73 39.56 -7.37 27.97
N LEU A 74 40.15 -7.39 26.76
CA LEU A 74 40.26 -6.24 25.87
C LEU A 74 39.05 -6.18 24.90
N HIS A 75 37.93 -5.66 25.41
CA HIS A 75 36.78 -5.33 24.57
C HIS A 75 37.12 -4.21 23.59
N TYR A 76 36.93 -4.46 22.29
CA TYR A 76 37.02 -3.41 21.29
C TYR A 76 35.89 -2.39 21.54
N PRO A 77 36.15 -1.07 21.47
CA PRO A 77 35.13 -0.04 21.64
C PRO A 77 33.96 -0.13 20.64
N THR A 78 34.10 -0.94 19.60
CA THR A 78 33.13 -1.19 18.52
C THR A 78 32.50 -2.59 18.60
N ASP A 79 32.73 -3.33 19.68
CA ASP A 79 32.16 -4.66 19.87
C ASP A 79 30.65 -4.55 20.16
N ALA A 80 29.85 -5.02 19.20
CA ALA A 80 28.40 -4.92 19.21
C ALA A 80 27.74 -5.84 20.26
N GLU A 81 28.48 -6.81 20.79
CA GLU A 81 27.98 -7.76 21.80
C GLU A 81 28.07 -7.22 23.24
N VAL A 82 28.69 -6.04 23.44
CA VAL A 82 28.78 -5.39 24.76
C VAL A 82 27.48 -4.65 25.09
N PRO A 83 26.83 -4.94 26.25
CA PRO A 83 25.66 -4.18 26.70
C PRO A 83 25.98 -2.68 26.85
N GLY A 84 25.40 -1.84 25.99
CA GLY A 84 25.66 -0.40 25.96
C GLY A 84 26.79 0.05 25.02
N GLY A 85 27.33 -0.85 24.19
CA GLY A 85 28.23 -0.51 23.08
C GLY A 85 27.55 0.37 22.01
N PRO A 86 28.33 1.00 21.12
CA PRO A 86 27.77 1.79 20.02
C PRO A 86 26.89 0.87 19.15
N LEU A 87 25.71 1.37 18.81
CA LEU A 87 24.76 0.62 17.99
C LEU A 87 25.35 0.49 16.59
N VAL A 88 25.84 -0.70 16.23
CA VAL A 88 26.38 -0.99 14.90
C VAL A 88 25.20 -1.21 13.98
N LEU A 89 24.74 -0.14 13.36
CA LEU A 89 23.77 -0.21 12.27
C LEU A 89 24.46 -0.85 11.06
N THR A 90 23.78 -1.79 10.41
CA THR A 90 24.12 -2.27 9.07
C THR A 90 24.09 -1.12 8.07
N GLU A 91 24.76 -1.26 6.92
CA GLU A 91 24.73 -0.25 5.85
C GLU A 91 23.29 0.13 5.48
N GLN A 92 22.39 -0.86 5.44
CA GLN A 92 20.97 -0.64 5.17
C GLN A 92 20.28 0.18 6.28
N GLU A 93 20.55 -0.12 7.55
CA GLU A 93 19.98 0.62 8.68
C GLU A 93 20.49 2.06 8.76
N TRP A 94 21.73 2.32 8.31
CA TRP A 94 22.26 3.68 8.13
C TRP A 94 21.51 4.45 7.04
N LEU A 95 21.31 3.83 5.87
CA LEU A 95 20.55 4.40 4.76
C LEU A 95 19.10 4.73 5.15
N ASP A 96 18.45 3.85 5.92
CA ASP A 96 17.09 4.07 6.40
C ASP A 96 17.02 5.26 7.38
N ALA A 97 18.02 5.40 8.27
CA ALA A 97 18.10 6.53 9.20
C ALA A 97 18.35 7.88 8.49
N GLU A 98 19.21 7.89 7.47
CA GLU A 98 19.48 9.08 6.65
C GLU A 98 18.24 9.49 5.84
N LEU A 99 17.48 8.52 5.33
CA LEU A 99 16.21 8.77 4.63
C LEU A 99 15.15 9.35 5.58
N ASP A 100 15.02 8.82 6.80
CA ASP A 100 14.07 9.33 7.79
C ASP A 100 14.40 10.78 8.22
N ASP A 101 15.68 11.14 8.34
CA ASP A 101 16.13 12.51 8.61
C ASP A 101 15.83 13.44 7.42
N ALA A 102 16.11 12.99 6.19
CA ALA A 102 15.83 13.74 4.97
C ALA A 102 14.33 14.00 4.74
N LEU A 103 13.46 13.08 5.19
CA LEU A 103 12.00 13.24 5.15
C LEU A 103 11.44 14.04 6.33
N GLY A 104 12.29 14.54 7.23
CA GLY A 104 11.89 15.32 8.40
C GLY A 104 11.00 14.54 9.37
N GLY A 105 11.16 13.22 9.43
CA GLY A 105 10.31 12.30 10.20
C GLY A 105 8.87 12.16 9.67
N SER A 106 8.52 12.82 8.57
CA SER A 106 7.21 12.67 7.92
C SER A 106 7.33 11.69 6.76
N ARG A 107 6.80 10.47 6.95
CA ARG A 107 6.61 9.49 5.86
C ARG A 107 5.58 9.94 4.81
N TRP A 108 4.95 11.10 5.00
CA TRP A 108 3.97 11.67 4.08
C TRP A 108 4.67 12.55 3.04
N SER A 109 4.69 12.07 1.79
CA SER A 109 5.30 12.77 0.66
C SER A 109 4.33 13.76 -0.01
N ARG A 110 4.87 14.62 -0.88
CA ARG A 110 4.06 15.53 -1.73
C ARG A 110 3.20 14.76 -2.74
N VAL A 111 3.60 13.54 -3.12
CA VAL A 111 2.77 12.64 -3.94
C VAL A 111 1.57 12.16 -3.12
N ASP A 112 1.79 11.75 -1.87
CA ASP A 112 0.72 11.31 -0.97
C ASP A 112 -0.30 12.42 -0.72
N GLU A 113 0.14 13.68 -0.65
CA GLU A 113 -0.75 14.84 -0.57
C GLU A 113 -1.66 14.96 -1.80
N PHE A 114 -1.13 14.82 -3.01
CA PHE A 114 -1.94 14.85 -4.24
C PHE A 114 -2.89 13.66 -4.34
N GLU A 115 -2.42 12.46 -4.02
CA GLU A 115 -3.26 11.25 -3.97
C GLU A 115 -4.40 11.44 -2.95
N TRP A 116 -4.11 12.00 -1.79
CA TRP A 116 -5.14 12.32 -0.81
C TRP A 116 -6.17 13.31 -1.32
N GLN A 117 -5.76 14.37 -2.03
CA GLN A 117 -6.69 15.33 -2.63
C GLN A 117 -7.61 14.70 -3.67
N GLU A 118 -7.15 13.67 -4.39
CA GLU A 118 -7.97 12.91 -5.33
C GLU A 118 -9.05 12.08 -4.61
N TRP A 119 -8.72 11.53 -3.45
CA TRP A 119 -9.57 10.58 -2.72
C TRP A 119 -10.42 11.19 -1.60
N HIS A 120 -10.01 12.33 -1.04
CA HIS A 120 -10.72 12.97 0.07
C HIS A 120 -12.10 13.46 -0.38
N GLY A 121 -13.12 13.18 0.43
CA GLY A 121 -14.47 13.72 0.21
C GLY A 121 -15.23 13.14 -0.99
N VAL A 122 -14.69 12.14 -1.71
CA VAL A 122 -15.35 11.48 -2.86
C VAL A 122 -16.73 10.90 -2.49
N GLU A 123 -16.90 10.54 -1.21
CA GLU A 123 -18.15 10.00 -0.67
C GLU A 123 -19.09 11.05 -0.07
N GLN A 124 -18.63 12.30 0.13
CA GLN A 124 -19.37 13.34 0.83
C GLN A 124 -20.27 14.15 -0.12
N ASP A 125 -21.56 14.18 0.18
CA ASP A 125 -22.50 15.04 -0.55
C ASP A 125 -22.36 16.52 -0.15
N GLU A 126 -23.03 17.40 -0.91
CA GLU A 126 -22.95 18.85 -0.71
C GLU A 126 -23.57 19.30 0.62
N ALA A 127 -24.60 18.60 1.09
CA ALA A 127 -25.28 18.90 2.34
C ALA A 127 -24.40 18.54 3.55
N GLU A 128 -23.73 17.39 3.50
CA GLU A 128 -22.77 16.94 4.51
C GLU A 128 -21.60 17.92 4.63
N ARG A 129 -21.02 18.34 3.50
CA ARG A 129 -19.96 19.37 3.47
C ARG A 129 -20.41 20.70 4.10
N ALA A 130 -21.62 21.18 3.77
CA ALA A 130 -22.15 22.43 4.32
C ALA A 130 -22.43 22.34 5.83
N LEU A 131 -22.89 21.18 6.31
CA LEU A 131 -23.25 20.97 7.72
C LEU A 131 -22.00 20.87 8.61
N LEU A 132 -20.91 20.32 8.07
CA LEU A 132 -19.61 20.21 8.74
C LEU A 132 -18.85 21.55 8.82
N ALA A 133 -19.10 22.50 7.91
CA ALA A 133 -18.45 23.82 7.94
C ALA A 133 -18.80 24.65 9.19
N LEU A 134 -19.83 24.27 9.95
CA LEU A 134 -20.31 24.99 11.15
C LEU A 134 -19.59 24.60 12.47
N GLY A 135 -18.49 23.85 12.40
CA GLY A 135 -17.68 23.48 13.57
C GLY A 135 -17.13 22.05 13.53
N ALA A 136 -16.77 21.55 12.34
CA ALA A 136 -16.18 20.22 12.20
C ALA A 136 -14.91 20.07 13.03
N PRO A 137 -14.76 18.95 13.76
CA PRO A 137 -13.48 18.57 14.34
C PRO A 137 -12.36 18.52 13.29
N ALA A 138 -11.14 18.93 13.68
CA ALA A 138 -10.00 19.00 12.77
C ALA A 138 -9.69 17.66 12.07
N TRP A 139 -9.91 16.53 12.74
CA TRP A 139 -9.64 15.18 12.21
C TRP A 139 -10.49 14.77 11.00
N LEU A 140 -11.58 15.47 10.68
CA LEU A 140 -12.35 15.18 9.46
C LEU A 140 -11.56 15.51 8.18
N SER A 141 -10.73 16.55 8.23
CA SER A 141 -9.98 17.05 7.07
C SER A 141 -8.53 16.56 7.03
N LEU A 142 -8.05 15.92 8.11
CA LEU A 142 -6.69 15.39 8.15
C LEU A 142 -6.58 14.12 7.29
N PRO A 143 -5.50 13.96 6.49
CA PRO A 143 -5.20 12.71 5.83
C PRO A 143 -4.93 11.59 6.84
N PRO A 144 -5.16 10.31 6.48
CA PRO A 144 -4.75 9.23 7.36
C PRO A 144 -3.23 9.21 7.55
N GLY A 145 -2.78 8.97 8.78
CA GLY A 145 -1.38 9.04 9.18
C GLY A 145 -1.21 9.56 10.60
N GLY A 146 0.01 9.98 10.95
CA GLY A 146 0.36 10.38 12.31
C GLY A 146 -0.47 11.55 12.85
N ALA A 147 -0.72 12.58 12.05
CA ALA A 147 -1.53 13.73 12.46
C ALA A 147 -2.99 13.34 12.76
N LEU A 148 -3.59 12.48 11.95
CA LEU A 148 -4.93 11.97 12.22
C LEU A 148 -4.94 11.05 13.45
N ALA A 149 -3.95 10.18 13.61
CA ALA A 149 -3.83 9.33 14.80
C ALA A 149 -3.80 10.16 16.09
N ALA A 150 -2.96 11.21 16.13
CA ALA A 150 -2.86 12.12 17.26
C ALA A 150 -4.19 12.85 17.51
N ALA A 151 -4.86 13.33 16.46
CA ALA A 151 -6.15 14.01 16.60
C ALA A 151 -7.29 13.07 17.04
N LEU A 152 -7.19 11.77 16.74
CA LEU A 152 -8.15 10.75 17.19
C LEU A 152 -7.92 10.29 18.63
N GLU A 153 -6.70 10.39 19.16
CA GLU A 153 -6.34 10.01 20.54
C GLU A 153 -7.18 10.76 21.58
N ASP A 154 -7.45 12.05 21.33
CA ASP A 154 -8.22 12.92 22.22
C ASP A 154 -9.74 12.70 22.15
N THR A 155 -10.22 11.84 21.24
CA THR A 155 -11.66 11.64 21.04
C THR A 155 -12.30 10.84 22.18
N ARG A 156 -13.52 11.23 22.57
CA ARG A 156 -14.30 10.54 23.62
C ARG A 156 -15.64 10.05 23.07
N PRO A 157 -15.71 8.83 22.47
CA PRO A 157 -16.92 8.32 21.82
C PRO A 157 -18.18 8.39 22.69
N ARG A 158 -18.06 8.15 24.01
CA ARG A 158 -19.20 8.19 24.95
C ARG A 158 -19.84 9.57 25.11
N ALA A 159 -19.13 10.64 24.76
CA ALA A 159 -19.57 12.03 24.89
C ALA A 159 -19.93 12.69 23.55
N MET A 160 -19.93 11.92 22.46
CA MET A 160 -20.18 12.43 21.11
C MET A 160 -21.66 12.28 20.71
N SER A 161 -22.11 13.16 19.83
CA SER A 161 -23.41 13.02 19.16
C SER A 161 -23.39 11.86 18.16
N PRO A 162 -24.55 11.28 17.79
CA PRO A 162 -24.61 10.22 16.78
C PRO A 162 -23.94 10.59 15.44
N ILE A 163 -24.06 11.84 14.99
CA ILE A 163 -23.42 12.28 13.74
C ILE A 163 -21.89 12.32 13.87
N ALA A 164 -21.36 12.83 14.99
CA ALA A 164 -19.92 12.84 15.25
C ALA A 164 -19.35 11.43 15.39
N LEU A 165 -20.13 10.48 15.90
CA LEU A 165 -19.77 9.06 15.94
C LEU A 165 -19.65 8.44 14.55
N ILE A 166 -20.53 8.77 13.61
CA ILE A 166 -20.41 8.31 12.22
C ILE A 166 -19.14 8.85 11.58
N GLU A 167 -18.84 10.13 11.76
CA GLU A 167 -17.61 10.73 11.23
C GLU A 167 -16.36 10.13 11.88
N LEU A 168 -16.41 9.84 13.19
CA LEU A 168 -15.32 9.15 13.88
C LEU A 168 -15.11 7.74 13.31
N LEU A 169 -16.18 7.00 13.01
CA LEU A 169 -16.10 5.69 12.38
C LEU A 169 -15.46 5.77 10.99
N LYS A 170 -15.79 6.80 10.19
CA LYS A 170 -15.15 7.04 8.88
C LYS A 170 -13.66 7.34 9.06
N ALA A 171 -13.29 8.23 9.97
CA ALA A 171 -11.89 8.57 10.25
C ALA A 171 -11.06 7.36 10.73
N ALA A 172 -11.61 6.56 11.65
CA ALA A 172 -10.98 5.32 12.11
C ALA A 172 -10.85 4.29 10.97
N THR A 173 -11.83 4.20 10.08
CA THR A 173 -11.76 3.33 8.89
C THR A 173 -10.65 3.77 7.94
N ARG A 174 -10.46 5.08 7.74
CA ARG A 174 -9.34 5.61 6.94
C ARG A 174 -7.99 5.25 7.56
N MET A 175 -7.85 5.39 8.88
CA MET A 175 -6.64 4.97 9.61
C MET A 175 -6.37 3.46 9.46
N ALA A 176 -7.41 2.63 9.53
CA ALA A 176 -7.27 1.19 9.32
C ALA A 176 -6.82 0.87 7.89
N GLY A 177 -7.38 1.53 6.87
CA GLY A 177 -6.94 1.40 5.48
C GLY A 177 -5.47 1.76 5.29
N TRP A 178 -5.05 2.88 5.86
CA TRP A 178 -3.66 3.33 5.82
C TRP A 178 -2.68 2.36 6.49
N ALA A 179 -3.01 1.84 7.67
CA ALA A 179 -2.19 0.85 8.36
C ALA A 179 -2.11 -0.47 7.57
N GLU A 180 -3.20 -0.88 6.93
CA GLU A 180 -3.23 -2.05 6.04
C GLU A 180 -2.40 -1.83 4.77
N ALA A 181 -2.39 -0.62 4.21
CA ALA A 181 -1.50 -0.27 3.10
C ALA A 181 -0.02 -0.34 3.52
N LEU A 182 0.35 0.23 4.68
CA LEU A 182 1.72 0.16 5.19
C LEU A 182 2.18 -1.29 5.40
N LYS A 183 1.33 -2.14 6.00
CA LYS A 183 1.60 -3.57 6.15
C LYS A 183 1.77 -4.26 4.79
N THR A 184 0.98 -3.86 3.80
CA THR A 184 1.04 -4.36 2.42
C THR A 184 2.36 -4.00 1.73
N GLU A 185 2.79 -2.74 1.84
CA GLU A 185 4.09 -2.27 1.35
C GLU A 185 5.24 -3.05 2.01
N ALA A 186 5.24 -3.15 3.35
CA ALA A 186 6.27 -3.86 4.10
C ALA A 186 6.38 -5.34 3.70
N MET A 187 5.24 -6.02 3.54
CA MET A 187 5.17 -7.41 3.09
C MET A 187 5.79 -7.59 1.69
N ALA A 188 5.42 -6.73 0.75
CA ALA A 188 5.91 -6.79 -0.62
C ALA A 188 7.42 -6.48 -0.70
N SER A 189 7.88 -5.47 0.04
CA SER A 189 9.30 -5.10 0.11
C SER A 189 10.15 -6.20 0.72
N PHE A 190 9.74 -6.76 1.87
CA PHE A 190 10.42 -7.90 2.47
C PHE A 190 10.56 -9.08 1.49
N TYR A 191 9.47 -9.42 0.80
CA TYR A 191 9.49 -10.53 -0.15
C TYR A 191 10.44 -10.27 -1.32
N ARG A 192 10.44 -9.05 -1.88
CA ARG A 192 11.35 -8.66 -2.98
C ARG A 192 12.81 -8.66 -2.54
N GLN A 193 13.09 -8.19 -1.32
CA GLN A 193 14.44 -8.21 -0.76
C GLN A 193 14.95 -9.65 -0.62
N ARG A 194 14.14 -10.54 -0.03
CA ARG A 194 14.46 -11.97 0.07
C ARG A 194 14.67 -12.63 -1.29
N GLN A 195 13.85 -12.26 -2.28
CA GLN A 195 14.01 -12.74 -3.65
C GLN A 195 15.32 -12.25 -4.28
N ALA A 196 15.73 -11.00 -4.05
CA ALA A 196 16.99 -10.45 -4.53
C ALA A 196 18.20 -11.12 -3.87
N GLU A 197 18.19 -11.27 -2.53
CA GLU A 197 19.22 -12.00 -1.77
C GLU A 197 19.42 -13.43 -2.29
N HIS A 198 18.32 -14.13 -2.56
CA HIS A 198 18.37 -15.48 -3.12
C HIS A 198 18.84 -15.52 -4.57
N ALA A 199 18.56 -14.49 -5.37
CA ALA A 199 19.10 -14.40 -6.74
C ALA A 199 20.63 -14.23 -6.74
N GLU A 200 21.19 -13.53 -5.74
CA GLU A 200 22.64 -13.36 -5.55
C GLU A 200 23.31 -14.61 -4.98
N SER A 201 22.61 -15.36 -4.12
CA SER A 201 23.10 -16.64 -3.57
C SER A 201 22.05 -17.76 -3.72
N PRO A 202 21.96 -18.41 -4.90
CA PRO A 202 20.90 -19.38 -5.20
C PRO A 202 21.04 -20.72 -4.49
N ARG A 203 22.12 -20.93 -3.72
CA ARG A 203 22.35 -22.20 -3.04
C ARG A 203 21.47 -22.25 -1.79
N PRO A 204 20.74 -23.35 -1.55
CA PRO A 204 19.90 -23.46 -0.37
C PRO A 204 20.78 -23.42 0.89
N THR A 205 20.65 -22.33 1.66
CA THR A 205 21.41 -22.12 2.90
C THR A 205 20.92 -23.02 4.05
N GLN A 206 19.70 -23.57 3.93
CA GLN A 206 19.05 -24.33 4.99
C GLN A 206 18.51 -25.68 4.49
N LEU A 207 18.68 -26.71 5.32
CA LEU A 207 18.15 -28.06 5.13
C LEU A 207 17.09 -28.35 6.19
N ASP A 208 16.07 -29.12 5.82
CA ASP A 208 15.07 -29.61 6.76
C ASP A 208 15.62 -30.74 7.64
N THR A 209 14.83 -31.22 8.60
CA THR A 209 15.22 -32.32 9.51
C THR A 209 15.56 -33.63 8.77
N LYS A 210 15.16 -33.78 7.50
CA LYS A 210 15.45 -34.94 6.64
C LYS A 210 16.62 -34.66 5.68
N GLY A 211 17.34 -33.56 5.85
CA GLY A 211 18.47 -33.17 5.01
C GLY A 211 18.08 -32.67 3.62
N ARG A 212 16.81 -32.32 3.39
CA ARG A 212 16.34 -31.81 2.09
C ARG A 212 16.43 -30.28 2.06
N PRO A 213 16.82 -29.67 0.94
CA PRO A 213 16.74 -28.22 0.77
C PRO A 213 15.36 -27.68 1.13
N ILE A 214 15.33 -26.66 1.98
CA ILE A 214 14.10 -25.93 2.28
C ILE A 214 13.78 -25.04 1.08
N ASP A 215 12.54 -25.09 0.61
CA ASP A 215 12.01 -24.15 -0.38
C ASP A 215 12.12 -22.71 0.17
N PRO A 216 12.91 -21.82 -0.47
CA PRO A 216 13.13 -20.46 0.01
C PRO A 216 11.83 -19.69 0.21
N GLU A 217 10.87 -19.80 -0.72
CA GLU A 217 9.59 -19.09 -0.62
C GLU A 217 8.82 -19.53 0.62
N ARG A 218 8.83 -20.84 0.90
CA ARG A 218 8.22 -21.40 2.11
C ARG A 218 8.91 -20.90 3.39
N SER A 219 10.22 -20.68 3.36
CA SER A 219 10.97 -20.09 4.47
C SER A 219 10.55 -18.64 4.72
N TRP A 220 10.51 -17.80 3.68
CA TRP A 220 10.14 -16.38 3.81
C TRP A 220 8.71 -16.20 4.29
N HIS A 221 7.79 -17.04 3.81
CA HIS A 221 6.43 -17.08 4.34
C HIS A 221 6.37 -17.47 5.82
N ALA A 222 7.25 -18.38 6.27
CA ALA A 222 7.30 -18.80 7.67
C ALA A 222 7.82 -17.68 8.60
N GLU A 223 8.77 -16.86 8.15
CA GLU A 223 9.28 -15.70 8.91
C GLU A 223 8.18 -14.67 9.19
N ILE A 224 7.45 -14.28 8.14
CA ILE A 224 6.30 -13.38 8.27
C ILE A 224 5.20 -14.04 9.13
N ALA A 225 4.94 -15.33 8.92
CA ALA A 225 3.91 -16.06 9.66
C ALA A 225 4.19 -16.06 11.15
N LEU A 226 5.46 -16.25 11.55
CA LEU A 226 5.90 -16.17 12.93
C LEU A 226 5.73 -14.76 13.48
N ALA A 227 6.15 -13.72 12.75
CA ALA A 227 6.05 -12.33 13.18
C ALA A 227 4.59 -11.86 13.37
N LEU A 228 3.67 -12.32 12.52
CA LEU A 228 2.26 -11.90 12.54
C LEU A 228 1.31 -12.89 13.24
N GLY A 229 1.81 -14.02 13.73
CA GLY A 229 0.98 -15.07 14.34
C GLY A 229 0.00 -15.71 13.36
N LEU A 230 0.39 -15.89 12.10
CA LEU A 230 -0.44 -16.45 11.02
C LEU A 230 0.06 -17.83 10.58
N SER A 231 -0.73 -18.52 9.75
CA SER A 231 -0.24 -19.72 9.06
C SER A 231 0.60 -19.33 7.83
N PRO A 232 1.63 -20.11 7.44
CA PRO A 232 2.39 -19.83 6.21
C PRO A 232 1.52 -19.81 4.95
N THR A 233 0.47 -20.62 4.89
CA THR A 233 -0.50 -20.63 3.77
C THR A 233 -1.33 -19.34 3.70
N THR A 234 -1.68 -18.75 4.84
CA THR A 234 -2.35 -17.45 4.89
C THR A 234 -1.42 -16.35 4.41
N VAL A 235 -0.16 -16.38 4.88
CA VAL A 235 0.86 -15.42 4.48
C VAL A 235 1.13 -15.48 2.98
N ALA A 236 1.24 -16.67 2.39
CA ALA A 236 1.44 -16.80 0.94
C ALA A 236 0.38 -16.03 0.15
N ARG A 237 -0.90 -16.15 0.54
CA ARG A 237 -2.00 -15.36 -0.08
C ARG A 237 -1.82 -13.86 0.14
N HIS A 238 -1.47 -13.45 1.36
CA HIS A 238 -1.25 -12.02 1.67
C HIS A 238 -0.09 -11.44 0.86
N VAL A 239 1.00 -12.18 0.71
CA VAL A 239 2.17 -11.80 -0.10
C VAL A 239 1.77 -11.67 -1.56
N THR A 240 1.03 -12.63 -2.12
CA THR A 240 0.51 -12.52 -3.49
C THR A 240 -0.34 -11.27 -3.68
N THR A 241 -1.27 -11.00 -2.75
CA THR A 241 -2.09 -9.77 -2.78
C THR A 241 -1.20 -8.52 -2.66
N ALA A 242 -0.21 -8.53 -1.79
CA ALA A 242 0.66 -7.39 -1.53
C ALA A 242 1.55 -7.04 -2.72
N LEU A 243 2.15 -8.05 -3.35
CA LEU A 243 2.90 -7.88 -4.58
C LEU A 243 2.01 -7.26 -5.66
N ARG A 244 0.80 -7.80 -5.87
CA ARG A 244 -0.12 -7.27 -6.88
C ARG A 244 -0.58 -5.85 -6.61
N LEU A 245 -0.94 -5.51 -5.37
CA LEU A 245 -1.34 -4.15 -5.00
C LEU A 245 -0.21 -3.15 -5.21
N THR A 246 1.04 -3.54 -4.96
CA THR A 246 2.19 -2.65 -5.11
C THR A 246 2.81 -2.65 -6.52
N THR A 247 2.28 -3.44 -7.48
CA THR A 247 2.75 -3.46 -8.88
C THR A 247 1.65 -3.20 -9.90
N THR A 248 0.75 -4.16 -10.11
CA THR A 248 -0.31 -4.11 -11.12
C THR A 248 -1.44 -3.21 -10.62
N LEU A 249 -1.91 -3.43 -9.40
CA LEU A 249 -3.10 -2.75 -8.85
C LEU A 249 -2.74 -1.53 -7.99
N ARG A 250 -1.88 -0.65 -8.53
CA ARG A 250 -1.35 0.52 -7.79
C ARG A 250 -2.43 1.52 -7.42
N ALA A 251 -3.42 1.75 -8.28
CA ALA A 251 -4.49 2.71 -7.97
C ALA A 251 -5.38 2.21 -6.83
N THR A 252 -5.58 0.90 -6.73
CA THR A 252 -6.27 0.25 -5.59
C THR A 252 -5.47 0.39 -4.31
N HIS A 253 -4.15 0.24 -4.40
CA HIS A 253 -3.25 0.43 -3.27
C HIS A 253 -3.24 1.88 -2.78
N THR A 254 -3.14 2.87 -3.67
CA THR A 254 -3.29 4.30 -3.34
C THR A 254 -4.63 4.57 -2.67
N ALA A 255 -5.74 4.04 -3.21
CA ALA A 255 -7.06 4.22 -2.61
C ALA A 255 -7.17 3.61 -1.20
N LEU A 256 -6.49 2.48 -0.95
CA LEU A 256 -6.37 1.88 0.39
C LEU A 256 -5.53 2.76 1.32
N LYS A 257 -4.38 3.27 0.85
CA LYS A 257 -3.47 4.15 1.59
C LYS A 257 -4.15 5.46 2.01
N CYS A 258 -4.96 6.04 1.12
CA CYS A 258 -5.79 7.21 1.41
C CYS A 258 -7.02 6.88 2.27
N GLY A 259 -7.29 5.61 2.56
CA GLY A 259 -8.44 5.19 3.36
C GLY A 259 -9.80 5.28 2.64
N ALA A 260 -9.81 5.53 1.33
CA ALA A 260 -11.01 5.53 0.51
C ALA A 260 -11.55 4.10 0.25
N LEU A 261 -10.68 3.10 0.30
CA LEU A 261 -11.04 1.69 0.29
C LEU A 261 -10.66 1.03 1.61
N THR A 262 -11.46 0.03 2.00
CA THR A 262 -11.10 -0.90 3.06
C THR A 262 -10.26 -2.05 2.49
N TRP A 263 -9.49 -2.73 3.36
CA TRP A 263 -8.73 -3.92 2.98
C TRP A 263 -9.59 -4.96 2.25
N GLY A 264 -10.82 -5.20 2.74
CA GLY A 264 -11.74 -6.14 2.09
C GLY A 264 -12.08 -5.76 0.65
N LYS A 265 -12.27 -4.47 0.34
CA LYS A 265 -12.51 -4.01 -1.04
C LYS A 265 -11.25 -4.16 -1.91
N ALA A 266 -10.08 -3.82 -1.38
CA ALA A 266 -8.81 -4.01 -2.09
C ALA A 266 -8.53 -5.48 -2.39
N LEU A 267 -8.77 -6.37 -1.41
CA LEU A 267 -8.67 -7.81 -1.57
C LEU A 267 -9.64 -8.34 -2.63
N ALA A 268 -10.89 -7.87 -2.63
CA ALA A 268 -11.87 -8.28 -3.63
C ALA A 268 -11.46 -7.87 -5.06
N ILE A 269 -10.90 -6.67 -5.25
CA ILE A 269 -10.37 -6.22 -6.55
C ILE A 269 -9.18 -7.11 -6.95
N SER A 270 -8.28 -7.38 -6.01
CA SER A 270 -7.14 -8.27 -6.23
C SER A 270 -7.62 -9.68 -6.65
N GLU A 271 -8.36 -10.39 -5.80
CA GLU A 271 -8.80 -11.76 -6.09
C GLU A 271 -9.62 -11.86 -7.40
N ALA A 272 -10.51 -10.91 -7.67
CA ALA A 272 -11.34 -10.96 -8.87
C ALA A 272 -10.55 -10.77 -10.18
N THR A 273 -9.39 -10.10 -10.12
CA THR A 273 -8.54 -9.82 -11.29
C THR A 273 -7.34 -10.76 -11.38
N ALA A 274 -7.22 -11.76 -10.50
CA ALA A 274 -6.03 -12.62 -10.40
C ALA A 274 -5.73 -13.41 -11.68
N ASP A 275 -6.75 -13.84 -12.40
CA ASP A 275 -6.61 -14.63 -13.64
C ASP A 275 -6.54 -13.76 -14.91
N LEU A 276 -6.54 -12.43 -14.79
CA LEU A 276 -6.48 -11.53 -15.94
C LEU A 276 -5.03 -11.15 -16.27
N PRO A 277 -4.70 -10.98 -17.56
CA PRO A 277 -3.46 -10.30 -17.95
C PRO A 277 -3.38 -8.89 -17.34
N ASP A 278 -2.17 -8.40 -17.05
CA ASP A 278 -1.98 -7.12 -16.35
C ASP A 278 -2.70 -5.94 -17.02
N ASP A 279 -2.69 -5.85 -18.35
CA ASP A 279 -3.40 -4.79 -19.09
C ASP A 279 -4.92 -4.84 -18.87
N ALA A 280 -5.50 -6.04 -18.82
CA ALA A 280 -6.92 -6.23 -18.54
C ALA A 280 -7.24 -5.95 -17.07
N ALA A 281 -6.36 -6.36 -16.14
CA ALA A 281 -6.48 -6.06 -14.73
C ALA A 281 -6.46 -4.54 -14.46
N HIS A 282 -5.54 -3.80 -15.08
CA HIS A 282 -5.47 -2.34 -15.03
C HIS A 282 -6.76 -1.67 -15.57
N ALA A 283 -7.27 -2.17 -16.71
CA ALA A 283 -8.49 -1.63 -17.29
C ALA A 283 -9.73 -1.86 -16.38
N VAL A 284 -9.82 -3.04 -15.77
CA VAL A 284 -10.87 -3.35 -14.79
C VAL A 284 -10.73 -2.47 -13.55
N GLU A 285 -9.53 -2.36 -12.99
CA GLU A 285 -9.21 -1.50 -11.84
C GLU A 285 -9.66 -0.06 -12.08
N ALA A 286 -9.16 0.56 -13.14
CA ALA A 286 -9.48 1.94 -13.48
C ALA A 286 -10.99 2.16 -13.68
N HIS A 287 -11.72 1.15 -14.16
CA HIS A 287 -13.17 1.26 -14.30
C HIS A 287 -13.91 1.17 -12.96
N VAL A 288 -13.56 0.21 -12.11
CA VAL A 288 -14.29 -0.02 -10.85
C VAL A 288 -13.99 1.06 -9.82
N LEU A 289 -12.76 1.58 -9.79
CA LEU A 289 -12.33 2.58 -8.81
C LEU A 289 -13.13 3.89 -8.88
N LYS A 290 -13.66 4.25 -10.05
CA LYS A 290 -14.55 5.43 -10.24
C LYS A 290 -15.73 5.49 -9.26
N ARG A 291 -16.18 4.34 -8.74
CA ARG A 291 -17.32 4.25 -7.82
C ARG A 291 -17.03 3.38 -6.59
N ALA A 292 -15.84 2.78 -6.49
CA ALA A 292 -15.57 1.76 -5.49
C ALA A 292 -15.67 2.28 -4.05
N ALA A 293 -15.28 3.55 -3.81
CA ALA A 293 -15.38 4.20 -2.49
C ALA A 293 -16.85 4.24 -2.00
N ALA A 294 -17.75 4.79 -2.81
CA ALA A 294 -19.17 4.95 -2.47
C ALA A 294 -19.99 3.64 -2.54
N GLN A 295 -19.46 2.57 -3.12
CA GLN A 295 -20.18 1.30 -3.26
C GLN A 295 -20.12 0.44 -1.99
N SER A 296 -21.23 -0.26 -1.72
CA SER A 296 -21.18 -1.40 -0.79
C SER A 296 -20.29 -2.51 -1.38
N HIS A 297 -19.78 -3.39 -0.51
CA HIS A 297 -18.91 -4.49 -0.93
C HIS A 297 -19.60 -5.41 -1.96
N LYS A 298 -20.90 -5.71 -1.77
CA LYS A 298 -21.70 -6.49 -2.73
C LYS A 298 -21.77 -5.80 -4.11
N ASN A 299 -22.03 -4.50 -4.13
CA ASN A 299 -22.15 -3.74 -5.38
C ASN A 299 -20.81 -3.67 -6.13
N LEU A 300 -19.69 -3.61 -5.39
CA LEU A 300 -18.34 -3.70 -5.95
C LEU A 300 -18.11 -5.07 -6.61
N LEU A 301 -18.45 -6.18 -5.93
CA LEU A 301 -18.34 -7.53 -6.50
C LEU A 301 -19.17 -7.69 -7.79
N GLU A 302 -20.39 -7.15 -7.82
CA GLU A 302 -21.21 -7.14 -9.05
C GLU A 302 -20.60 -6.27 -10.15
N SER A 303 -19.99 -5.13 -9.79
CA SER A 303 -19.26 -4.28 -10.72
C SER A 303 -18.06 -5.02 -11.34
N LEU A 304 -17.24 -5.67 -10.50
CA LEU A 304 -16.11 -6.48 -10.90
C LEU A 304 -16.53 -7.60 -11.86
N ARG A 305 -17.53 -8.41 -11.48
CA ARG A 305 -18.06 -9.49 -12.33
C ARG A 305 -18.46 -8.99 -13.72
N ARG A 306 -19.17 -7.86 -13.80
CA ARG A 306 -19.58 -7.27 -15.09
C ARG A 306 -18.41 -6.76 -15.92
N GLN A 307 -17.38 -6.19 -15.30
CA GLN A 307 -16.22 -5.71 -16.05
C GLN A 307 -15.34 -6.87 -16.51
N ILE A 308 -15.05 -7.84 -15.64
CA ILE A 308 -14.26 -9.02 -15.97
C ILE A 308 -14.88 -9.80 -17.14
N ALA A 309 -16.22 -9.94 -17.16
CA ALA A 309 -16.93 -10.58 -18.26
C ALA A 309 -16.62 -9.94 -19.63
N LYS A 310 -16.40 -8.62 -19.71
CA LYS A 310 -16.07 -7.94 -20.97
C LYS A 310 -14.70 -8.32 -21.52
N HIS A 311 -13.75 -8.64 -20.63
CA HIS A 311 -12.41 -9.07 -21.01
C HIS A 311 -12.41 -10.56 -21.38
N ARG A 312 -13.13 -11.39 -20.63
CA ARG A 312 -13.26 -12.82 -20.93
C ARG A 312 -14.03 -13.13 -22.21
N VAL A 313 -15.08 -12.38 -22.54
CA VAL A 313 -15.82 -12.59 -23.81
C VAL A 313 -14.90 -12.47 -25.04
N ARG A 314 -13.89 -11.60 -24.99
CA ARG A 314 -12.93 -11.44 -26.09
C ARG A 314 -11.95 -12.61 -26.17
N GLU A 315 -11.53 -13.15 -25.03
CA GLU A 315 -10.69 -14.36 -24.94
C GLU A 315 -11.49 -15.59 -25.36
N ASP A 316 -12.68 -15.80 -24.80
CA ASP A 316 -13.59 -16.91 -25.14
C ASP A 316 -13.87 -16.98 -26.65
N THR A 317 -14.08 -15.84 -27.31
CA THR A 317 -14.29 -15.81 -28.76
C THR A 317 -13.02 -16.07 -29.57
N HIS A 318 -11.83 -15.77 -29.05
CA HIS A 318 -10.57 -16.12 -29.67
C HIS A 318 -10.25 -17.60 -29.47
N ASP A 319 -10.37 -18.09 -28.24
CA ASP A 319 -10.14 -19.47 -27.86
C ASP A 319 -11.13 -20.41 -28.54
N HIS A 320 -12.40 -20.02 -28.64
CA HIS A 320 -13.39 -20.74 -29.43
C HIS A 320 -12.97 -20.83 -30.90
N ARG A 321 -12.50 -19.72 -31.51
CA ARG A 321 -11.99 -19.74 -32.90
C ARG A 321 -10.74 -20.60 -33.08
N ALA A 322 -9.83 -20.61 -32.09
CA ALA A 322 -8.66 -21.48 -32.09
C ALA A 322 -9.05 -22.95 -31.94
N ALA A 323 -9.94 -23.28 -31.01
CA ALA A 323 -10.47 -24.63 -30.81
C ALA A 323 -11.27 -25.15 -32.02
N VAL A 324 -11.94 -24.26 -32.75
CA VAL A 324 -12.57 -24.55 -34.05
C VAL A 324 -11.53 -25.00 -35.09
N ALA A 325 -10.33 -24.41 -35.09
CA ALA A 325 -9.26 -24.79 -36.01
C ALA A 325 -8.62 -26.14 -35.67
N GLU A 326 -8.65 -26.55 -34.40
CA GLU A 326 -8.14 -27.83 -33.89
C GLU A 326 -9.12 -29.02 -34.03
N ARG A 327 -10.27 -28.81 -34.70
CA ARG A 327 -11.26 -29.87 -34.94
C ARG A 327 -10.64 -30.99 -35.76
N THR A 328 -10.67 -32.21 -35.21
CA THR A 328 -10.06 -33.37 -35.86
C THR A 328 -10.85 -34.64 -35.61
N CYS A 329 -10.81 -35.53 -36.59
CA CYS A 329 -11.37 -36.86 -36.50
C CYS A 329 -10.26 -37.85 -36.84
N LYS A 330 -9.84 -38.66 -35.87
CA LYS A 330 -8.77 -39.65 -36.06
C LYS A 330 -9.22 -41.04 -35.67
N ILE A 331 -8.85 -42.00 -36.48
CA ILE A 331 -9.02 -43.43 -36.19
C ILE A 331 -7.79 -43.87 -35.41
N VAL A 332 -8.01 -44.39 -34.21
CA VAL A 332 -6.96 -44.87 -33.31
C VAL A 332 -7.02 -46.40 -33.27
N PRO A 333 -5.93 -47.11 -33.62
CA PRO A 333 -5.91 -48.56 -33.54
C PRO A 333 -6.01 -49.03 -32.09
N LEU A 334 -6.75 -50.12 -31.85
CA LEU A 334 -6.94 -50.76 -30.55
C LEU A 334 -6.52 -52.25 -30.62
N PRO A 335 -6.31 -52.91 -29.47
CA PRO A 335 -5.98 -54.34 -29.45
C PRO A 335 -7.02 -55.23 -30.16
N ASN A 336 -6.60 -56.42 -30.58
CA ASN A 336 -7.43 -57.45 -31.22
C ASN A 336 -8.05 -57.05 -32.58
N GLY A 337 -7.38 -56.16 -33.33
CA GLY A 337 -7.86 -55.74 -34.66
C GLY A 337 -9.04 -54.77 -34.61
N MET A 338 -9.32 -54.19 -33.44
CA MET A 338 -10.35 -53.17 -33.26
C MET A 338 -9.79 -51.76 -33.53
N ALA A 339 -10.65 -50.79 -33.79
CA ALA A 339 -10.27 -49.37 -33.88
C ALA A 339 -11.30 -48.49 -33.16
N GLY A 340 -10.82 -47.42 -32.54
CA GLY A 340 -11.65 -46.36 -31.95
C GLY A 340 -11.69 -45.12 -32.84
N LEU A 341 -12.83 -44.45 -32.90
CA LEU A 341 -12.98 -43.15 -33.55
C LEU A 341 -12.88 -42.04 -32.49
N TRP A 342 -11.90 -41.15 -32.62
CA TRP A 342 -11.74 -39.99 -31.74
C TRP A 342 -12.13 -38.73 -32.49
N ILE A 343 -13.14 -38.02 -31.99
CA ILE A 343 -13.62 -36.77 -32.56
C ILE A 343 -13.39 -35.66 -31.54
N VAL A 344 -12.64 -34.63 -31.95
CA VAL A 344 -12.56 -33.35 -31.24
C VAL A 344 -13.39 -32.36 -32.05
N HIS A 345 -14.48 -31.88 -31.45
CA HIS A 345 -15.38 -30.92 -32.06
C HIS A 345 -15.84 -29.90 -31.02
N THR A 346 -16.36 -28.75 -31.47
CA THR A 346 -17.00 -27.78 -30.57
C THR A 346 -18.27 -28.37 -29.97
N ALA A 347 -18.55 -28.02 -28.71
CA ALA A 347 -19.72 -28.47 -27.97
C ALA A 347 -20.98 -27.61 -28.21
N ASP A 348 -20.86 -26.55 -29.02
CA ASP A 348 -21.97 -25.66 -29.36
C ASP A 348 -22.99 -26.41 -30.24
N LYS A 349 -24.26 -26.33 -29.84
CA LYS A 349 -25.39 -27.00 -30.50
C LYS A 349 -25.91 -26.22 -31.70
#